data_AF-A0A0C1HCN2-F1
#
_entry.id   AF-A0A0C1HCN2-F1
#
_cell.length_a   1.000
_cell.length_b   1.000
_cell.length_c   1.000
_cell.angle_alpha   90.00
_cell.angle_beta   90.00
_cell.angle_gamma   90.00
#
_symmetry.space_group_name_H-M   'P 1'
#
loop_
_entity.id
_entity.type
_entity.pdbx_description
1 polymer ?
#
loop_
_entity_poly.entity_id
_entity_poly.type
_entity_poly.pdbx_seq_one_letter_code
_entity_poly.pdbx_strand_id
1 'polypeptide(L)'
;MGVNFNLSFNHLPTELQVAIFSLLPEKDLGMAALVSKPWKQLAEDPFLWKKLFCRRWSNLTQIKTSRFGWKKIYKKSMFLESRAPLFLLNIFIIRCISFL
;
A
#
# COMPACT_ATOMS: atom_id res chain seq x y z
N MET A 1 -10.12 15.35 34.64
CA MET A 1 -10.96 14.43 33.84
C MET A 1 -10.05 13.70 32.87
N GLY A 2 -9.59 12.51 33.23
CA GLY A 2 -8.77 11.68 32.34
C GLY A 2 -9.67 11.03 31.31
N VAL A 3 -9.58 11.46 30.07
CA VAL A 3 -10.18 10.77 28.93
C VAL A 3 -9.53 9.39 28.85
N ASN A 4 -10.25 8.38 29.31
CA ASN A 4 -9.82 6.99 29.23
C ASN A 4 -10.01 6.56 27.78
N PHE A 5 -9.03 6.87 26.95
CA PHE A 5 -8.94 6.39 25.59
C PHE A 5 -8.60 4.91 25.63
N ASN A 6 -9.59 4.08 25.92
CA ASN A 6 -9.53 2.66 25.57
C ASN A 6 -9.63 2.57 24.03
N LEU A 7 -8.56 3.03 23.36
CA LEU A 7 -8.43 3.10 21.91
C LEU A 7 -8.15 1.70 21.38
N SER A 8 -9.15 0.83 21.45
CA SER A 8 -9.11 -0.39 20.66
C SER A 8 -9.02 0.04 19.20
N PHE A 9 -8.09 -0.54 18.44
CA PHE A 9 -7.83 -0.17 17.04
C PHE A 9 -9.12 -0.09 16.20
N ASN A 10 -10.09 -0.95 16.51
CA ASN A 10 -11.40 -1.03 15.85
C ASN A 10 -12.32 0.18 16.08
N HIS A 11 -12.04 1.04 17.06
CA HIS A 11 -12.78 2.28 17.31
C HIS A 11 -12.20 3.49 16.57
N LEU A 12 -11.03 3.36 15.95
CA LEU A 12 -10.50 4.47 15.14
C LEU A 12 -11.34 4.61 13.85
N PRO A 13 -11.52 5.84 13.34
CA PRO A 13 -12.08 6.02 12.01
C PRO A 13 -11.22 5.31 10.95
N THR A 14 -11.88 4.76 9.92
CA THR A 14 -11.27 3.96 8.85
C THR A 14 -10.07 4.66 8.22
N GLU A 15 -10.12 5.99 8.06
CA GLU A 15 -9.04 6.80 7.51
C GLU A 15 -7.75 6.72 8.32
N LEU A 16 -7.86 6.75 9.66
CA LEU A 16 -6.70 6.62 10.54
C LEU A 16 -6.17 5.19 10.57
N GLN A 17 -7.06 4.20 10.52
CA GLN A 17 -6.65 2.79 10.42
C GLN A 17 -5.86 2.54 9.12
N VAL A 18 -6.35 3.05 7.98
CA VAL A 18 -5.62 3.00 6.70
C VAL A 18 -4.31 3.79 6.76
N ALA A 19 -4.29 4.94 7.43
CA ALA A 19 -3.07 5.72 7.59
C ALA A 19 -2.01 4.95 8.38
N ILE A 20 -2.39 4.28 9.48
CA ILE A 20 -1.50 3.40 10.24
C ILE A 20 -1.01 2.26 9.35
N PHE A 21 -1.92 1.55 8.67
CA PHE A 21 -1.57 0.47 7.74
C PHE A 21 -0.63 0.94 6.63
N SER A 22 -0.74 2.19 6.17
CA SER A 22 0.15 2.76 5.13
C SER A 22 1.57 3.03 5.60
N LEU A 23 1.81 2.98 6.91
CA LEU A 23 3.14 3.06 7.49
C LEU A 23 3.84 1.69 7.51
N LEU A 24 3.06 0.60 7.53
CA LEU A 24 3.57 -0.77 7.59
C LEU A 24 4.08 -1.26 6.21
N PRO A 25 5.16 -2.06 6.18
CA PRO A 25 5.61 -2.75 4.98
C PRO A 25 4.67 -3.89 4.59
N GLU A 26 4.76 -4.37 3.34
CA GLU A 26 3.94 -5.49 2.82
C GLU A 26 3.94 -6.72 3.72
N LYS A 27 5.11 -7.07 4.30
CA LYS A 27 5.27 -8.24 5.15
C LYS A 27 4.35 -8.15 6.38
N ASP A 28 4.30 -6.98 7.00
CA ASP A 28 3.52 -6.75 8.21
C ASP A 28 2.04 -6.58 7.89
N LEU A 29 1.71 -6.07 6.70
CA LEU A 29 0.33 -6.06 6.19
C LEU A 29 -0.24 -7.46 6.02
N GLY A 30 0.59 -8.42 5.58
CA GLY A 30 0.22 -9.83 5.54
C GLY A 30 -0.10 -10.39 6.93
N MET A 31 0.68 -10.02 7.95
CA MET A 31 0.41 -10.42 9.34
C MET A 31 -0.84 -9.73 9.90
N ALA A 32 -1.02 -8.44 9.62
CA ALA A 32 -2.19 -7.66 10.03
C ALA A 32 -3.49 -8.26 9.49
N ALA A 33 -3.48 -8.78 8.26
CA ALA A 33 -4.63 -9.45 7.66
C ALA A 33 -5.05 -10.74 8.40
N LEU A 34 -4.18 -11.34 9.20
CA LEU A 34 -4.47 -12.54 9.99
C LEU A 34 -5.07 -12.23 11.36
N VAL A 35 -4.99 -10.97 11.82
CA VAL A 35 -5.46 -10.57 13.15
C VAL A 35 -6.98 -10.59 13.23
N SER A 36 -7.67 -10.05 12.23
CA SER A 36 -9.13 -9.98 12.21
C SER A 36 -9.71 -9.74 10.82
N LYS A 37 -11.00 -10.01 10.63
CA LYS A 37 -11.74 -9.72 9.39
C LYS A 37 -11.64 -8.24 8.94
N PRO A 38 -11.85 -7.22 9.80
CA PRO A 38 -11.72 -5.83 9.39
C PRO A 38 -10.27 -5.46 9.03
N TRP A 39 -9.28 -6.00 9.74
CA TRP A 39 -7.87 -5.76 9.42
C TRP A 39 -7.48 -6.37 8.08
N LYS A 40 -8.06 -7.53 7.73
CA LYS A 40 -7.92 -8.12 6.40
C LYS A 40 -8.49 -7.19 5.31
N GLN A 41 -9.68 -6.65 5.50
CA GLN A 41 -10.28 -5.73 4.53
C GLN A 41 -9.42 -4.48 4.33
N LEU A 42 -8.86 -3.93 5.41
CA LEU A 42 -7.95 -2.78 5.34
C LEU A 42 -6.62 -3.14 4.67
N ALA A 43 -6.03 -4.29 4.99
CA ALA A 43 -4.79 -4.75 4.37
C ALA A 43 -4.94 -5.01 2.86
N GLU A 44 -6.14 -5.30 2.38
CA GLU A 44 -6.42 -5.51 0.95
C GLU A 44 -6.93 -4.25 0.24
N ASP A 45 -7.06 -3.14 0.95
CA ASP A 45 -7.63 -1.91 0.42
C ASP A 45 -6.78 -1.30 -0.71
N PRO A 46 -7.37 -1.01 -1.88
CA PRO A 46 -6.62 -0.48 -3.02
C PRO A 46 -5.97 0.89 -2.77
N PHE A 47 -6.57 1.76 -1.94
CA PHE A 47 -6.00 3.06 -1.61
C PHE A 47 -4.77 2.93 -0.71
N LEU A 48 -4.77 1.94 0.18
CA LEU A 48 -3.60 1.60 0.99
C LEU A 48 -2.41 1.22 0.11
N TRP A 49 -2.59 0.27 -0.81
CA TRP A 49 -1.53 -0.18 -1.73
C TRP A 49 -1.06 0.95 -2.65
N LYS A 50 -1.97 1.83 -3.09
CA LYS A 50 -1.61 3.06 -3.81
C LYS A 50 -0.70 3.96 -2.99
N LYS A 51 -1.05 4.20 -1.72
CA LYS A 51 -0.28 5.09 -0.84
C LYS A 51 1.11 4.53 -0.54
N LEU A 52 1.22 3.21 -0.32
CA LEU A 52 2.50 2.52 -0.18
C LEU A 52 3.35 2.61 -1.45
N PHE A 53 2.72 2.43 -2.61
CA PHE A 53 3.38 2.57 -3.90
C PHE A 53 3.90 4.00 -4.09
N CYS A 54 3.06 5.02 -3.89
CA CYS A 54 3.48 6.42 -3.98
C CYS A 54 4.55 6.78 -2.94
N ARG A 55 4.55 6.17 -1.76
CA ARG A 55 5.58 6.42 -0.74
C ARG A 55 6.93 5.86 -1.16
N ARG A 56 6.94 4.67 -1.78
CA ARG A 56 8.18 3.98 -2.21
C ARG A 56 8.69 4.50 -3.56
N TRP A 57 7.78 4.80 -4.47
CA TRP A 57 8.04 5.30 -5.82
C TRP A 57 7.33 6.64 -6.03
N SER A 58 7.71 7.65 -5.24
CA SER A 58 7.10 8.99 -5.22
C SER A 58 7.12 9.73 -6.55
N ASN A 59 8.07 9.38 -7.42
CA ASN A 59 8.21 9.93 -8.77
C ASN A 59 7.13 9.44 -9.75
N LEU A 60 6.30 8.46 -9.34
CA LEU A 60 5.30 7.80 -10.17
C LEU A 60 3.86 8.24 -9.86
N THR A 61 3.70 9.36 -9.15
CA THR A 61 2.41 9.89 -8.67
C THR A 61 1.44 10.29 -9.79
N GLN A 62 1.90 10.46 -11.03
CA GLN A 62 1.05 10.76 -12.20
C GLN A 62 0.36 9.55 -12.83
N ILE A 63 0.55 8.34 -12.26
CA ILE A 63 -0.06 7.14 -12.81
C ILE A 63 -1.57 7.13 -12.53
N LYS A 64 -2.34 7.39 -13.59
CA LYS A 64 -3.80 7.16 -13.64
C LYS A 64 -4.04 5.65 -13.74
N THR A 65 -4.04 4.92 -12.63
CA THR A 65 -4.38 3.49 -12.71
C THR A 65 -5.88 3.35 -12.96
N SER A 66 -6.19 3.17 -14.23
CA SER A 66 -7.46 2.64 -14.70
C SER A 66 -7.53 1.15 -14.33
N ARG A 67 -8.61 0.75 -13.67
CA ARG A 67 -9.15 -0.62 -13.53
C ARG A 67 -8.30 -1.74 -12.89
N PHE A 68 -6.98 -1.59 -12.67
CA PHE A 68 -6.15 -2.66 -12.09
C PHE A 68 -5.92 -2.52 -10.58
N GLY A 69 -5.87 -3.66 -9.88
CA GLY A 69 -5.66 -3.72 -8.43
C GLY A 69 -4.23 -3.32 -8.04
N TRP A 70 -4.10 -2.24 -7.26
CA TRP A 70 -2.82 -1.69 -6.76
C TRP A 70 -1.91 -2.73 -6.09
N LYS A 71 -2.48 -3.74 -5.42
CA LYS A 71 -1.74 -4.87 -4.82
C LYS A 71 -0.92 -5.65 -5.85
N LYS A 72 -1.46 -5.89 -7.05
CA LYS A 72 -0.73 -6.58 -8.14
C LYS A 72 0.41 -5.73 -8.69
N ILE A 73 0.15 -4.43 -8.86
CA ILE A 73 1.14 -3.46 -9.34
C ILE A 73 2.30 -3.38 -8.34
N TYR A 74 2.00 -3.21 -7.05
CA TYR A 74 3.00 -3.14 -5.99
C TYR A 74 3.93 -4.37 -5.98
N LYS A 75 3.36 -5.58 -5.99
CA LYS A 75 4.15 -6.83 -6.01
C LYS A 75 5.04 -6.95 -7.24
N LYS A 76 4.51 -6.58 -8.41
CA LYS A 76 5.28 -6.62 -9.66
C LYS A 76 6.41 -5.60 -9.64
N SER A 77 6.15 -4.38 -9.19
CA SER A 77 7.16 -3.34 -9.04
C SER A 77 8.23 -3.71 -8.01
N MET A 78 7.85 -4.30 -6.89
CA MET A 78 8.79 -4.81 -5.89
C MET A 78 9.66 -5.96 -6.42
N PHE A 79 9.10 -6.85 -7.25
CA PHE A 79 9.86 -7.91 -7.91
C PHE A 79 10.86 -7.36 -8.94
N LEU A 80 10.47 -6.33 -9.69
CA LEU A 80 11.32 -5.66 -10.66
C LEU A 80 12.46 -4.87 -9.99
N GLU A 81 12.19 -4.26 -8.82
CA GLU A 81 13.21 -3.61 -7.97
C GLU A 81 14.34 -4.56 -7.59
N SER A 82 14.02 -5.79 -7.21
CA SER A 82 15.04 -6.80 -6.87
C SER A 82 15.89 -7.26 -8.07
N ARG A 83 15.53 -6.88 -9.30
CA ARG A 83 16.20 -7.35 -10.54
C ARG A 83 16.80 -6.24 -11.40
N ALA A 84 16.41 -4.99 -11.22
CA ALA A 84 16.84 -3.88 -12.06
C ALA A 84 17.76 -2.91 -11.31
N PRO A 85 18.82 -2.36 -11.96
CA PRO A 85 19.59 -1.27 -11.38
C PRO A 85 18.69 -0.03 -11.20
N LEU A 86 18.80 0.61 -10.02
CA LEU A 86 17.94 1.69 -9.49
C LEU A 86 17.57 2.80 -10.51
N PHE A 87 18.44 3.06 -11.49
CA PHE A 87 18.26 4.10 -12.51
C PHE A 87 17.21 3.79 -13.57
N LEU A 88 16.99 2.52 -13.92
CA LEU A 88 16.00 2.14 -14.93
C LEU A 88 14.60 1.94 -14.34
N LEU A 89 14.50 1.92 -13.02
CA LEU A 89 13.29 1.54 -12.32
C LEU A 89 12.12 2.49 -12.59
N ASN A 90 12.39 3.80 -12.61
CA ASN A 90 11.37 4.80 -12.92
C ASN A 90 10.86 4.62 -14.36
N ILE A 91 11.75 4.41 -15.35
CA ILE A 91 11.36 4.23 -16.75
C ILE A 91 10.60 2.91 -16.95
N PHE A 92 11.05 1.82 -16.33
CA PHE A 92 10.42 0.50 -16.46
C PHE A 92 9.07 0.44 -15.78
N ILE A 93 8.90 1.00 -14.58
CA ILE A 93 7.61 0.98 -13.89
C ILE A 93 6.58 1.83 -14.64
N ILE A 94 6.97 3.00 -15.18
CA ILE A 94 6.07 3.81 -16.02
C ILE A 94 5.65 3.02 -17.26
N ARG A 95 6.60 2.41 -17.99
CA ARG A 95 6.28 1.60 -19.19
C ARG A 95 5.44 0.37 -18.86
N CYS A 96 5.71 -0.34 -17.76
CA CYS A 96 4.95 -1.54 -17.37
C CYS A 96 3.51 -1.23 -16.99
N ILE A 97 3.22 0.00 -16.54
CA ILE A 97 1.86 0.40 -16.18
C ILE A 97 1.14 1.07 -17.37
N SER A 98 1.85 1.72 -18.28
CA SER A 98 1.27 2.21 -19.55
C SER A 98 0.94 1.10 -20.58
N PHE A 99 1.53 -0.09 -20.43
CA PHE A 99 1.28 -1.25 -21.31
C PHE A 99 0.27 -2.26 -20.74
N LEU A 100 -0.35 -1.96 -19.59
CA LEU A 100 -1.43 -2.73 -18.95
C LEU A 100 -2.77 -2.04 -19.16
#